data_AF-A0A842YHE9-F1
#
_entry.id   AF-A0A842YHE9-F1
#
_cell.length_a   1.000
_cell.length_b   1.000
_cell.length_c   1.000
_cell.angle_alpha   90.00
_cell.angle_beta   90.00
_cell.angle_gamma   90.00
#
_symmetry.space_group_name_H-M   'P 1'
#
loop_
_entity.id
_entity.type
_entity.pdbx_description
1 polymer ?
#
loop_
_entity_poly.entity_id
_entity_poly.type
_entity_poly.pdbx_seq_one_letter_code
_entity_poly.pdbx_strand_id
1 'polypeptide(L)'
;CYPDFAFIHVHRCDKYGNCQIDGTTIEDVDLARAAKRLIITTEKIVDHEEIIDHPDRTVIPHFIVDAVVESPYGSHPGNMPGLYYSDEEHMSEWLSLSRSDKGVQEYMDRYVYGVKNQAEYIKLIGGKEKMQYLARLERLEVPLDAPWARRG
;
A
#
# COMPACT_ATOMS: atom_id res chain seq x y z
N CYS A 1 -0.70 10.82 -19.93
CA CYS A 1 0.70 10.33 -19.86
C CYS A 1 0.76 8.95 -20.53
N TYR A 2 1.94 8.43 -20.88
CA TYR A 2 2.12 7.07 -21.41
C TYR A 2 3.35 6.43 -20.71
N PRO A 3 3.16 5.86 -19.51
CA PRO A 3 4.28 5.31 -18.74
C PRO A 3 4.68 3.93 -19.26
N ASP A 4 5.99 3.64 -19.23
CA ASP A 4 6.50 2.30 -19.56
C ASP A 4 6.05 1.26 -18.53
N PHE A 5 5.99 1.64 -17.26
CA PHE A 5 5.56 0.81 -16.15
C PHE A 5 4.63 1.59 -15.21
N ALA A 6 3.61 0.93 -14.69
CA ALA A 6 2.82 1.39 -13.56
C ALA A 6 2.77 0.31 -12.47
N PHE A 7 2.80 0.77 -11.23
CA PHE A 7 2.61 -0.05 -10.03
C PHE A 7 1.37 0.45 -9.31
N ILE A 8 0.44 -0.45 -9.02
CA ILE A 8 -0.80 -0.11 -8.29
C ILE A 8 -0.95 -1.12 -7.16
N HIS A 9 -1.33 -0.63 -5.98
CA HIS A 9 -1.60 -1.47 -4.81
C HIS A 9 -3.10 -1.61 -4.58
N VAL A 10 -3.62 -2.83 -4.45
CA VAL A 10 -5.06 -3.12 -4.38
C VAL A 10 -5.43 -4.05 -3.23
N HIS A 11 -6.67 -3.98 -2.76
CA HIS A 11 -7.16 -4.80 -1.64
C HIS A 11 -7.09 -6.29 -1.92
N ARG A 12 -7.45 -6.70 -3.12
CA ARG A 12 -7.40 -8.10 -3.52
C ARG A 12 -7.27 -8.24 -5.01
N CYS A 13 -6.60 -9.30 -5.41
CA CYS A 13 -6.43 -9.68 -6.78
C CYS A 13 -6.46 -11.21 -6.91
N ASP A 14 -7.01 -11.77 -7.97
CA ASP A 14 -6.77 -13.19 -8.25
C ASP A 14 -5.41 -13.40 -8.92
N LYS A 15 -5.01 -14.68 -9.06
CA LYS A 15 -3.76 -15.05 -9.75
C LYS A 15 -3.71 -14.65 -11.22
N TYR A 16 -4.84 -14.25 -11.83
CA TYR A 16 -4.91 -13.84 -13.23
C TYR A 16 -4.69 -12.34 -13.41
N GLY A 17 -4.92 -11.53 -12.37
CA GLY A 17 -4.80 -10.08 -12.44
C GLY A 17 -6.13 -9.32 -12.35
N ASN A 18 -7.25 -9.97 -12.02
CA ASN A 18 -8.49 -9.25 -11.78
C ASN A 18 -8.44 -8.61 -10.39
N CYS A 19 -8.43 -7.27 -10.33
CA CYS A 19 -8.30 -6.54 -9.08
C CYS A 19 -9.63 -5.95 -8.63
N GLN A 20 -9.90 -6.04 -7.33
CA GLN A 20 -10.99 -5.34 -6.67
C GLN A 20 -10.43 -4.38 -5.62
N ILE A 21 -10.98 -3.16 -5.59
CA ILE A 21 -10.55 -2.09 -4.69
C ILE A 21 -11.74 -1.64 -3.86
N ASP A 22 -11.61 -1.72 -2.53
CA ASP A 22 -12.62 -1.21 -1.59
C ASP A 22 -12.27 0.22 -1.20
N GLY A 23 -12.77 1.19 -1.97
CA GLY A 23 -12.54 2.60 -1.68
C GLY A 23 -12.60 3.46 -2.93
N THR A 24 -12.18 4.71 -2.78
CA THR A 24 -12.12 5.64 -3.90
C THR A 24 -10.96 5.27 -4.82
N THR A 25 -11.29 4.94 -6.06
CA THR A 25 -10.31 4.85 -7.14
C THR A 25 -9.98 6.27 -7.58
N ILE A 26 -8.72 6.69 -7.45
CA ILE A 26 -8.29 8.04 -7.83
C ILE A 26 -7.88 8.02 -9.30
N GLU A 27 -6.59 7.80 -9.57
CA GLU A 27 -6.06 7.69 -10.94
C GLU A 27 -5.80 6.22 -11.34
N ASP A 28 -6.14 5.26 -10.48
CA ASP A 28 -5.78 3.84 -10.62
C ASP A 28 -6.22 3.26 -11.97
N VAL A 29 -7.46 3.52 -12.37
CA VAL A 29 -8.05 2.99 -13.62
C VAL A 29 -7.39 3.61 -14.85
N ASP A 30 -7.17 4.92 -14.83
CA ASP A 30 -6.61 5.65 -15.96
C ASP A 30 -5.13 5.32 -16.14
N LEU A 31 -4.37 5.25 -15.04
CA LEU A 31 -2.97 4.86 -15.05
C LEU A 31 -2.78 3.40 -15.47
N ALA A 32 -3.63 2.49 -14.99
CA ALA A 32 -3.62 1.08 -15.39
C ALA A 32 -3.79 0.92 -16.90
N ARG A 33 -4.67 1.70 -17.52
CA ARG A 33 -4.94 1.65 -18.97
C ARG A 33 -3.88 2.39 -19.80
N ALA A 34 -3.23 3.39 -19.23
CA ALA A 34 -2.20 4.16 -19.92
C ALA A 34 -0.84 3.44 -19.97
N ALA A 35 -0.56 2.56 -19.00
CA ALA A 35 0.72 1.90 -18.87
C ALA A 35 0.97 0.85 -19.96
N LYS A 36 2.21 0.80 -20.46
CA LYS A 36 2.65 -0.29 -21.34
C LYS A 36 2.83 -1.61 -20.58
N ARG A 37 3.22 -1.52 -19.30
CA ARG A 37 3.34 -2.65 -18.37
C ARG A 37 2.69 -2.33 -17.03
N LEU A 38 1.84 -3.20 -16.52
CA LEU A 38 1.15 -3.01 -15.26
C LEU A 38 1.50 -4.12 -14.27
N ILE A 39 2.03 -3.72 -13.12
CA ILE A 39 2.36 -4.62 -12.01
C ILE A 39 1.44 -4.28 -10.85
N ILE A 40 0.68 -5.28 -10.41
CA ILE A 40 -0.21 -5.18 -9.27
C ILE A 40 0.50 -5.71 -8.04
N THR A 41 0.52 -4.92 -6.98
CA THR A 41 0.76 -5.41 -5.64
C THR A 41 -0.57 -5.51 -4.92
N THR A 42 -0.77 -6.52 -4.07
CA THR A 42 -2.05 -6.69 -3.39
C THR A 42 -1.88 -7.12 -1.95
N GLU A 43 -2.82 -6.71 -1.08
CA GLU A 43 -2.88 -7.19 0.30
C GLU A 43 -3.10 -8.70 0.36
N LYS A 44 -3.88 -9.25 -0.57
CA LYS A 44 -4.18 -10.68 -0.61
C LYS A 44 -4.47 -11.16 -2.02
N ILE A 45 -3.86 -12.28 -2.40
CA ILE A 45 -4.31 -13.04 -3.56
C ILE A 45 -5.51 -13.91 -3.14
N VAL A 46 -6.63 -13.78 -3.85
CA VAL A 46 -7.87 -14.54 -3.61
C VAL A 46 -8.11 -15.59 -4.70
N ASP A 47 -8.95 -16.57 -4.38
CA ASP A 47 -9.40 -17.55 -5.38
C ASP A 47 -10.24 -16.85 -6.47
N HIS A 48 -10.19 -17.37 -7.69
CA HIS A 48 -10.86 -16.74 -8.84
C HIS A 48 -12.38 -16.74 -8.67
N GLU A 49 -12.91 -17.76 -8.00
CA GLU A 49 -14.31 -17.91 -7.65
C GLU A 49 -14.81 -16.72 -6.82
N GLU A 50 -14.01 -16.20 -5.87
CA GLU A 50 -14.38 -15.02 -5.09
C GLU A 50 -14.53 -13.76 -5.97
N ILE A 51 -13.73 -13.66 -7.04
CA ILE A 51 -13.85 -12.57 -8.02
C ILE A 51 -15.11 -12.74 -8.88
N ILE A 52 -15.40 -13.97 -9.31
CA ILE A 52 -16.58 -14.29 -10.13
C ILE A 52 -17.88 -14.06 -9.36
N ASP A 53 -17.90 -14.31 -8.05
CA ASP A 53 -19.08 -14.10 -7.21
C ASP A 53 -19.46 -12.61 -7.10
N HIS A 54 -18.48 -11.70 -7.26
CA HIS A 54 -18.68 -10.25 -7.22
C HIS A 54 -17.97 -9.55 -8.40
N PRO A 55 -18.37 -9.86 -9.65
CA PRO A 55 -17.63 -9.40 -10.83
C PRO A 55 -17.79 -7.89 -11.04
N ASP A 56 -18.88 -7.30 -10.55
CA ASP A 56 -19.18 -5.86 -10.52
C ASP A 56 -18.15 -5.04 -9.73
N ARG A 57 -17.41 -5.69 -8.83
CA ARG A 57 -16.35 -5.05 -8.03
C ARG A 57 -14.99 -5.04 -8.71
N THR A 58 -14.86 -5.65 -9.89
CA THR A 58 -13.58 -5.71 -10.62
C THR A 58 -13.28 -4.36 -11.26
N VAL A 59 -12.28 -3.67 -10.72
CA VAL A 59 -11.88 -2.32 -11.16
C VAL A 59 -10.82 -2.39 -12.26
N ILE A 60 -9.83 -3.26 -12.10
CA ILE A 60 -8.75 -3.47 -13.06
C ILE A 60 -8.89 -4.91 -13.59
N PRO A 61 -9.18 -5.11 -14.88
CA PRO A 61 -9.35 -6.44 -15.44
C PRO A 61 -7.99 -7.10 -15.76
N HIS A 62 -7.93 -8.42 -15.66
CA HIS A 62 -6.69 -9.19 -15.85
C HIS A 62 -5.94 -8.93 -17.17
N PHE A 63 -6.64 -8.66 -18.27
CA PHE A 63 -6.01 -8.59 -19.60
C PHE A 63 -5.08 -7.37 -19.80
N ILE A 64 -5.10 -6.41 -18.88
CA ILE A 64 -4.14 -5.29 -18.86
C ILE A 64 -3.07 -5.44 -17.78
N VAL A 65 -3.07 -6.54 -17.01
CA VAL A 65 -2.11 -6.80 -15.93
C VAL A 65 -1.02 -7.75 -16.42
N ASP A 66 0.24 -7.39 -16.20
CA ASP A 66 1.40 -8.22 -16.58
C ASP A 66 1.92 -9.08 -15.42
N ALA A 67 1.78 -8.61 -14.17
CA ALA A 67 2.24 -9.33 -12.99
C ALA A 67 1.40 -9.00 -11.74
N VAL A 68 1.28 -9.98 -10.85
CA VAL A 68 0.62 -9.86 -9.55
C VAL A 68 1.59 -10.30 -8.46
N VAL A 69 1.71 -9.50 -7.40
CA VAL A 69 2.56 -9.76 -6.24
C VAL A 69 1.73 -9.61 -4.97
N GLU A 70 1.63 -10.66 -4.18
CA GLU A 70 1.10 -10.55 -2.82
C GLU A 70 2.12 -9.84 -1.94
N SER A 71 1.75 -8.68 -1.41
CA SER A 71 2.60 -7.85 -0.56
C SER A 71 1.72 -7.23 0.54
N PRO A 72 1.41 -7.99 1.61
CA PRO A 72 0.58 -7.50 2.70
C PRO A 72 1.15 -6.23 3.32
N TYR A 73 0.27 -5.30 3.65
CA TYR A 73 0.58 -3.96 4.13
C TYR A 73 1.40 -3.13 3.12
N GLY A 74 1.18 -3.36 1.82
CA GLY A 74 2.00 -2.78 0.74
C GLY A 74 1.78 -1.28 0.56
N SER A 75 0.64 -0.75 1.04
CA SER A 75 0.38 0.70 1.05
C SER A 75 1.10 1.44 2.18
N HIS A 76 1.62 0.76 3.22
CA HIS A 76 2.33 1.44 4.32
C HIS A 76 3.52 2.26 3.79
N PRO A 77 3.72 3.52 4.23
CA PRO A 77 3.07 4.21 5.36
C PRO A 77 1.74 4.91 5.05
N GLY A 78 1.26 4.82 3.81
CA GLY A 78 -0.05 5.31 3.40
C GLY A 78 -1.21 4.47 3.94
N ASN A 79 -2.42 4.97 3.72
CA ASN A 79 -3.66 4.30 4.08
C ASN A 79 -3.99 3.16 3.09
N MET A 80 -4.71 2.16 3.58
CA MET A 80 -5.43 1.20 2.76
C MET A 80 -6.89 1.17 3.24
N PRO A 81 -7.83 1.80 2.51
CA PRO A 81 -9.16 2.08 3.04
C PRO A 81 -9.88 0.82 3.53
N GLY A 82 -10.47 0.88 4.71
CA GLY A 82 -11.16 -0.24 5.35
C GLY A 82 -10.24 -1.32 5.96
N LEU A 83 -8.92 -1.28 5.72
CA LEU A 83 -7.96 -2.23 6.30
C LEU A 83 -7.08 -1.58 7.37
N TYR A 84 -6.39 -0.49 7.05
CA TYR A 84 -5.50 0.22 7.99
C TYR A 84 -5.28 1.69 7.60
N TYR A 85 -5.12 2.54 8.61
CA TYR A 85 -4.89 3.98 8.45
C TYR A 85 -3.43 4.28 8.10
N SER A 86 -3.14 5.51 7.69
CA SER A 86 -1.78 5.99 7.46
C SER A 86 -0.97 6.01 8.77
N ASP A 87 0.32 5.68 8.68
CA ASP A 87 1.24 5.72 9.81
C ASP A 87 1.86 7.12 9.94
N GLU A 88 1.15 8.01 10.63
CA GLU A 88 1.55 9.41 10.82
C GLU A 88 2.90 9.56 11.53
N GLU A 89 3.26 8.61 12.40
CA GLU A 89 4.56 8.58 13.08
C GLU A 89 5.68 8.31 12.07
N HIS A 90 5.52 7.29 11.22
CA HIS A 90 6.50 6.93 10.20
C HIS A 90 6.65 8.02 9.13
N MET A 91 5.53 8.62 8.70
CA MET A 91 5.57 9.76 7.79
C MET A 91 6.27 10.97 8.41
N SER A 92 6.05 11.23 9.70
CA SER A 92 6.75 12.32 10.40
C SER A 92 8.26 12.05 10.53
N GLU A 93 8.68 10.80 10.74
CA GLU A 93 10.10 10.41 10.74
C GLU A 93 10.73 10.71 9.37
N TRP A 94 10.09 10.28 8.27
CA TRP A 94 10.54 10.56 6.92
C TRP A 94 10.66 12.07 6.67
N LEU A 95 9.64 12.87 6.98
CA LEU A 95 9.65 14.33 6.79
C LEU A 95 10.74 15.05 7.60
N SER A 96 11.17 14.46 8.71
CA SER A 96 12.25 14.99 9.54
C SER A 96 13.62 14.64 8.95
N LEU A 97 13.83 13.37 8.60
CA LEU A 97 15.10 12.85 8.05
C LEU A 97 15.37 13.36 6.63
N SER A 98 14.34 13.48 5.80
CA SER A 98 14.47 13.84 4.38
C SER A 98 14.89 15.31 4.15
N ARG A 99 15.10 16.09 5.21
CA ARG A 99 15.60 17.47 5.16
C ARG A 99 17.10 17.58 4.82
N SER A 100 17.82 16.46 4.81
CA SER A 100 19.23 16.41 4.43
C SER A 100 19.57 15.10 3.72
N ASP A 101 20.55 15.13 2.83
CA ASP A 101 21.01 13.93 2.11
C ASP A 101 21.45 12.82 3.07
N LYS A 102 22.10 13.20 4.19
CA LYS A 102 22.51 12.25 5.24
C LYS A 102 21.30 11.55 5.87
N GLY A 103 20.25 12.31 6.20
CA GLY A 103 19.03 11.74 6.80
C GLY A 103 18.24 10.90 5.80
N VAL A 104 18.21 11.27 4.52
CA VAL A 104 17.68 10.41 3.46
C VAL A 104 18.44 9.09 3.44
N GLN A 105 19.77 9.12 3.42
CA GLN A 105 20.58 7.90 3.42
C GLN A 105 20.31 7.03 4.65
N GLU A 106 20.20 7.64 5.84
CA GLU A 106 19.87 6.93 7.09
C GLU A 106 18.51 6.22 7.01
N TYR A 107 17.48 6.90 6.48
CA TYR A 107 16.17 6.29 6.26
C TYR A 107 16.24 5.12 5.27
N MET A 108 16.92 5.32 4.14
CA MET A 108 17.04 4.30 3.10
C MET A 108 17.82 3.09 3.58
N ASP A 109 18.93 3.30 4.30
CA ASP A 109 19.74 2.22 4.89
C ASP A 109 18.94 1.40 5.90
N ARG A 110 18.09 2.05 6.69
CA ARG A 110 17.28 1.38 7.71
C ARG A 110 16.08 0.63 7.13
N TYR A 111 15.28 1.30 6.32
CA TYR A 111 13.96 0.81 5.92
C TYR A 111 13.89 0.20 4.52
N VAL A 112 14.90 0.43 3.67
CA VAL A 112 14.92 -0.05 2.28
C VAL A 112 16.06 -1.05 2.06
N TYR A 113 17.31 -0.63 2.26
CA TYR A 113 18.48 -1.47 2.00
C TYR A 113 18.79 -2.44 3.15
N GLY A 114 18.36 -2.11 4.37
CA GLY A 114 18.59 -2.91 5.58
C GLY A 114 17.62 -4.06 5.79
N VAL A 115 16.59 -4.20 4.94
CA VAL A 115 15.56 -5.23 5.03
C VAL A 115 15.56 -6.08 3.76
N LYS A 116 15.27 -7.38 3.88
CA LYS A 116 15.29 -8.29 2.72
C LYS A 116 13.99 -8.31 1.93
N ASN A 117 12.88 -7.95 2.57
CA ASN A 117 11.53 -8.03 1.99
C ASN A 117 10.53 -7.23 2.84
N GLN A 118 9.29 -7.15 2.34
CA GLN A 118 8.18 -6.45 2.99
C GLN A 118 7.90 -6.95 4.41
N ALA A 119 7.98 -8.26 4.66
CA ALA A 119 7.69 -8.80 5.99
C ALA A 119 8.72 -8.36 7.03
N GLU A 120 10.01 -8.28 6.66
CA GLU A 120 11.06 -7.72 7.52
C GLU A 120 10.88 -6.22 7.75
N TYR A 121 10.50 -5.46 6.72
CA TYR A 121 10.13 -4.05 6.85
C TYR A 121 8.98 -3.85 7.85
N ILE A 122 7.88 -4.60 7.68
CA ILE A 122 6.72 -4.52 8.57
C ILE A 122 7.10 -4.91 9.99
N LYS A 123 7.95 -5.92 10.18
CA LYS A 123 8.47 -6.27 11.51
C LYS A 123 9.27 -5.12 12.13
N LEU A 124 10.08 -4.41 11.33
CA LEU A 124 10.92 -3.30 11.79
C LEU A 124 10.11 -2.09 12.27
N ILE A 125 8.96 -1.79 11.65
CA ILE A 125 8.07 -0.68 12.05
C ILE A 125 7.22 -0.97 13.30
N GLY A 126 7.33 -2.17 13.89
CA GLY A 126 6.54 -2.62 15.05
C GLY A 126 5.62 -3.81 14.76
N GLY A 127 5.64 -4.33 13.53
CA GLY A 127 5.01 -5.60 13.18
C GLY A 127 3.50 -5.61 13.40
N LYS A 128 3.02 -6.76 13.89
CA LYS A 128 1.59 -7.02 14.08
C LYS A 128 0.93 -6.01 15.02
N GLU A 129 1.61 -5.59 16.07
CA GLU A 129 1.05 -4.66 17.06
C GLU A 129 0.80 -3.28 16.43
N LYS A 130 1.78 -2.75 15.69
CA LYS A 130 1.62 -1.50 14.93
C LYS A 130 0.49 -1.61 13.91
N MET A 131 0.47 -2.66 13.09
CA MET A 131 -0.57 -2.83 12.07
C MET A 131 -1.98 -3.01 12.68
N GLN A 132 -2.10 -3.68 13.83
CA GLN A 132 -3.36 -3.77 14.56
C GLN A 132 -3.82 -2.42 15.09
N TYR A 133 -2.92 -1.58 15.60
CA TYR A 133 -3.24 -0.22 15.99
C TYR A 133 -3.78 0.59 14.80
N LEU A 134 -3.07 0.56 13.66
CA LEU A 134 -3.50 1.27 12.44
C LEU A 134 -4.84 0.76 11.90
N ALA A 135 -5.13 -0.53 12.03
CA ALA A 135 -6.42 -1.12 11.65
C ALA A 135 -7.57 -0.73 12.58
N ARG A 136 -7.29 -0.50 13.86
CA ARG A 136 -8.27 0.04 14.83
C ARG A 136 -8.49 1.54 14.60
N LEU A 137 -7.44 2.25 14.23
CA LEU A 137 -7.49 3.66 13.89
C LEU A 137 -8.35 3.91 12.64
N GLU A 138 -8.19 3.10 11.59
CA GLU A 138 -9.05 3.14 10.38
C GLU A 138 -10.54 2.95 10.72
N ARG A 139 -10.83 2.13 11.74
CA ARG A 139 -12.19 1.87 12.24
C ARG A 139 -12.67 2.89 13.28
N LEU A 140 -11.89 3.93 13.55
CA LEU A 140 -12.18 4.97 14.54
C LEU A 140 -12.36 4.42 15.97
N GLU A 141 -11.75 3.29 16.29
CA GLU A 141 -11.81 2.64 17.62
C GLU A 141 -10.77 3.22 18.60
N VAL A 142 -9.82 3.99 18.09
CA VAL A 142 -8.77 4.69 18.85
C VAL A 142 -8.60 6.09 18.29
N PRO A 143 -8.21 7.08 19.12
CA PRO A 143 -7.96 8.43 18.62
C PRO A 143 -6.70 8.48 17.75
N LEU A 144 -6.75 9.32 16.72
CA LEU A 144 -5.57 9.67 15.94
C LEU A 144 -4.61 10.49 16.80
N ASP A 145 -3.40 9.98 16.98
CA ASP A 145 -2.28 10.79 17.44
C ASP A 145 -1.54 11.31 16.20
N ALA A 146 -1.50 12.64 16.03
CA ALA A 146 -0.85 13.29 14.91
C ALA A 146 0.37 14.08 15.44
N PRO A 147 1.57 13.47 15.52
CA PRO A 147 2.75 14.11 16.11
C PRO A 147 3.11 15.44 15.44
N TRP A 148 2.92 15.53 14.12
CA TRP A 148 3.17 16.74 13.33
C TRP A 148 2.20 17.89 13.62
N ALA A 149 1.01 17.61 14.17
CA ALA A 149 0.01 18.63 14.50
C ALA A 149 0.29 19.30 15.85
N ARG A 150 1.16 18.70 16.68
CA ARG A 150 1.62 19.29 17.94
C ARG A 150 2.53 20.48 17.62
N ARG A 151 1.95 21.67 17.46
CA ARG A 151 2.71 22.92 17.33
C ARG A 151 3.55 23.09 18.60
N GLY A 152 4.88 23.11 18.44
CA GLY A 152 5.82 23.61 19.45
C GLY A 152 5.78 25.13 19.53
#